data_AF-A0A1T3NJX3-F1
#
_entry.id   AF-A0A1T3NJX3-F1
#
_cell.length_a   1.000
_cell.length_b   1.000
_cell.length_c   1.000
_cell.angle_alpha   90.00
_cell.angle_beta   90.00
_cell.angle_gamma   90.00
#
_symmetry.space_group_name_H-M   'P 1'
#
loop_
_entity.id
_entity.type
_entity.pdbx_description
1 polymer ?
#
loop_
_entity_poly.entity_id
_entity_poly.type
_entity_poly.pdbx_seq_one_letter_code
_entity_poly.pdbx_strand_id
1 'polypeptide(L)' 'MVYNFYRYGTYNVSNLVGDYTVVNCQTGGAGIKGFTGRDGTGKVAWDLDINNCNSGLWTSLTSTNSVRVYA' A
#
# COMPACT_ATOMS: atom_id res chain seq x y z
N MET A 1 14.25 8.02 -7.44
CA MET A 1 13.16 7.44 -6.63
C MET A 1 13.41 5.95 -6.49
N VAL A 2 13.43 5.43 -5.27
CA VAL A 2 13.52 3.98 -5.01
C VAL A 2 12.09 3.47 -4.92
N TYR A 3 11.68 2.59 -5.83
CA TYR A 3 10.36 1.97 -5.81
C TYR A 3 10.44 0.61 -5.14
N ASN A 4 9.58 0.37 -4.15
CA ASN A 4 9.37 -0.98 -3.61
C ASN A 4 8.20 -1.62 -4.34
N PHE A 5 8.45 -2.72 -5.04
CA PHE A 5 7.43 -3.47 -5.77
C PHE A 5 6.95 -4.65 -4.93
N TYR A 6 5.64 -4.73 -4.73
CA TYR A 6 4.99 -5.80 -3.97
C TYR A 6 4.14 -6.66 -4.91
N ARG A 7 4.10 -7.97 -4.64
CA ARG A 7 3.19 -8.91 -5.33
C ARG A 7 1.87 -8.98 -4.55
N TYR A 8 0.91 -9.79 -5.00
CA TYR A 8 -0.26 -10.11 -4.19
C TYR A 8 0.14 -10.65 -2.81
N GLY A 9 -0.49 -10.13 -1.77
CA GLY A 9 -0.15 -10.48 -0.39
C GLY A 9 -0.24 -9.30 0.56
N THR A 10 0.20 -9.52 1.79
CA THR A 10 0.23 -8.49 2.84
C THR A 10 1.67 -8.25 3.29
N TYR A 11 2.04 -6.98 3.42
CA TYR A 11 3.42 -6.56 3.68
C TYR A 11 3.45 -5.50 4.78
N ASN A 12 4.32 -5.72 5.77
CA ASN A 12 4.61 -4.70 6.76
C ASN A 12 5.52 -3.64 6.14
N VAL A 13 5.13 -2.38 6.27
CA VAL A 13 5.90 -1.22 5.78
C VAL A 13 6.64 -0.53 6.93
N SER A 14 6.99 -1.30 7.97
CA SER A 14 7.63 -0.78 9.18
C SER A 14 9.00 -0.13 8.93
N ASN A 15 9.64 -0.49 7.81
CA ASN A 15 10.93 0.08 7.38
C ASN A 15 10.75 1.32 6.47
N LEU A 16 9.51 1.72 6.19
CA LEU A 16 9.15 2.86 5.33
C LEU A 16 8.35 3.87 6.16
N VAL A 17 8.96 4.42 7.21
CA VAL A 17 8.35 5.46 8.06
C VAL A 17 8.55 6.83 7.41
N GLY A 18 7.48 7.63 7.35
CA GLY A 18 7.48 8.95 6.71
C GLY A 18 6.38 9.09 5.66
N ASP A 19 6.48 10.13 4.83
CA ASP A 19 5.48 10.44 3.81
C ASP A 19 5.87 9.83 2.46
N TYR A 20 4.96 9.03 1.89
CA TYR A 20 5.19 8.32 0.65
C TYR A 20 4.01 8.49 -0.31
N THR A 21 4.30 8.41 -1.61
CA THR A 21 3.28 8.25 -2.63
C THR A 21 3.15 6.77 -2.96
N VAL A 22 1.98 6.20 -2.69
CA VAL A 22 1.63 4.83 -3.06
C VAL A 22 1.01 4.86 -4.46
N VAL A 23 1.57 4.08 -5.38
CA VAL A 23 1.03 3.88 -6.74
C VAL A 23 0.65 2.42 -6.92
N ASN A 24 -0.39 2.17 -7.71
CA ASN A 24 -0.81 0.83 -8.04
C ASN A 24 -0.62 0.58 -9.54
N CYS A 25 0.40 -0.19 -9.86
CA CYS A 25 0.75 -0.61 -11.20
C CYS A 25 0.27 -2.03 -11.54
N GLN A 26 -0.63 -2.60 -10.73
CA GLN A 26 -1.07 -3.98 -10.94
C GLN A 26 -1.99 -4.09 -12.15
N THR A 27 -1.89 -5.21 -12.85
CA THR A 27 -2.78 -5.57 -13.97
C THR A 27 -3.92 -6.46 -13.47
N GLY A 28 -5.09 -6.40 -14.12
CA GLY A 28 -6.16 -7.39 -13.89
C GLY A 28 -7.10 -7.10 -12.72
N GLY A 29 -7.21 -5.84 -12.28
CA GLY A 29 -8.25 -5.42 -11.31
C GLY A 29 -7.78 -5.31 -9.86
N ALA A 30 -6.52 -5.58 -9.56
CA ALA A 30 -6.02 -5.69 -8.20
C ALA A 30 -6.02 -4.38 -7.40
N GLY A 31 -6.69 -4.34 -6.25
CA GLY A 31 -6.65 -3.19 -5.35
C GLY A 31 -5.44 -3.18 -4.41
N ILE A 32 -5.11 -1.99 -3.89
CA ILE A 32 -4.15 -1.81 -2.80
C ILE A 32 -4.83 -1.14 -1.61
N LYS A 33 -4.78 -1.78 -0.44
CA LYS A 33 -5.29 -1.22 0.82
C LYS A 33 -4.19 -1.03 1.84
N GLY A 34 -4.21 0.11 2.52
CA GLY A 34 -3.37 0.38 3.68
C GLY A 34 -4.11 0.12 4.97
N PHE A 35 -3.41 -0.43 5.96
CA PHE A 35 -3.94 -0.76 7.28
C PHE A 35 -3.14 -0.07 8.38
N THR A 36 -3.81 0.31 9.47
CA THR A 36 -3.17 0.86 10.69
C THR A 36 -2.55 -0.20 11.61
N GLY A 37 -2.66 -1.50 11.27
CA GLY A 37 -2.05 -2.61 11.99
C GLY A 37 -1.10 -3.44 11.13
N ARG A 38 -0.27 -4.26 11.79
CA ARG A 38 0.66 -5.20 11.13
C ARG A 38 -0.09 -6.34 10.45
N ASP A 39 0.51 -6.92 9.42
CA ASP A 39 0.00 -8.11 8.72
C ASP A 39 -1.45 -7.94 8.19
N GLY A 40 -1.85 -6.72 7.85
CA GLY A 40 -3.18 -6.39 7.33
C GLY A 40 -4.27 -6.48 8.39
N THR A 41 -3.90 -6.35 9.66
CA THR A 41 -4.81 -6.26 10.79
C THR A 41 -5.26 -4.81 11.04
N GLY A 42 -6.30 -4.64 11.85
CA GLY A 42 -6.81 -3.31 12.21
C GLY A 42 -7.77 -2.73 11.17
N LYS A 43 -7.86 -1.40 11.10
CA LYS A 43 -8.78 -0.70 10.19
C LYS A 43 -8.06 -0.33 8.88
N VAL A 44 -8.81 -0.34 7.79
CA VAL A 44 -8.36 0.23 6.52
C VAL A 44 -8.20 1.73 6.71
N ALA A 45 -6.97 2.21 6.51
CA ALA A 45 -6.61 3.63 6.59
C ALA A 45 -6.91 4.35 5.28
N TRP A 46 -6.67 3.66 4.17
CA TRP A 46 -6.86 4.15 2.83
C TRP A 46 -6.99 2.99 1.85
N ASP A 47 -7.63 3.26 0.73
CA ASP A 47 -7.91 2.31 -0.33
C ASP A 47 -7.57 2.96 -1.67
N LEU A 48 -6.73 2.29 -2.45
CA LEU A 48 -6.33 2.69 -3.79
C LEU A 48 -6.84 1.63 -4.76
N ASP A 49 -8.11 1.77 -5.14
CA ASP A 49 -8.80 0.92 -6.11
C ASP A 49 -8.55 1.37 -7.57
N ILE A 50 -7.49 2.15 -7.79
CA ILE A 50 -7.10 2.65 -9.11
C ILE A 50 -5.97 1.76 -9.62
N ASN A 51 -6.12 1.16 -10.80
CA ASN A 51 -5.11 0.34 -11.46
C ASN A 51 -4.32 1.15 -12.48
N ASN A 52 -3.56 2.15 -12.04
CA ASN A 52 -2.78 3.02 -12.92
C ASN A 52 -1.47 3.47 -12.25
N CYS A 53 -0.36 3.28 -12.95
CA CYS A 53 0.97 3.75 -12.55
C CYS A 53 1.12 5.28 -12.50
N ASN A 54 0.24 6.02 -13.17
CA ASN A 54 0.36 7.48 -13.33
C ASN A 54 -0.35 8.26 -12.21
N SER A 55 -1.08 7.58 -11.32
CA SER A 55 -1.80 8.20 -10.21
C SER A 55 -1.43 7.51 -8.91
N GLY A 56 -1.11 8.30 -7.88
CA GLY A 56 -0.78 7.78 -6.56
C GLY A 56 -1.52 8.52 -5.46
N LEU A 57 -1.58 7.87 -4.30
CA LEU A 57 -2.09 8.42 -3.06
C LEU A 57 -0.91 8.85 -2.18
N TRP A 58 -0.90 10.11 -1.76
CA TRP A 58 0.04 10.58 -0.74
C TRP A 58 -0.43 10.13 0.63
N THR A 59 0.44 9.46 1.39
CA THR A 59 0.10 8.90 2.70
C THR A 59 1.30 8.91 3.65
N SER A 60 1.02 9.19 4.91
CA SER A 60 2.00 9.09 6.00
C SER A 60 1.99 7.68 6.58
N LEU A 61 3.13 7.00 6.49
CA LEU A 61 3.35 5.66 7.01
C LEU A 61 4.11 5.70 8.34
N THR A 62 3.70 4.83 9.25
CA THR A 62 4.26 4.60 10.57
C THR A 62 4.76 3.16 10.69
N SER A 63 5.51 2.87 11.76
CA SER A 63 6.11 1.55 11.99
C SER A 63 5.09 0.42 12.23
N THR A 64 3.81 0.75 12.41
CA THR A 64 2.72 -0.22 12.63
C THR A 64 1.84 -0.41 11.40
N ASN A 65 2.09 0.31 10.30
CA ASN A 65 1.29 0.17 9.09
C ASN A 65 1.66 -1.10 8.30
N SER A 66 0.68 -1.59 7.56
CA SER A 66 0.87 -2.62 6.55
C SER A 66 0.06 -2.32 5.29
N VAL A 67 0.44 -2.93 4.18
CA VAL A 67 -0.21 -2.80 2.88
C VAL A 67 -0.64 -4.18 2.40
N ARG A 68 -1.86 -4.30 1.88
CA ARG A 68 -2.35 -5.50 1.23
C ARG A 68 -2.62 -5.24 -0.25
N VAL A 69 -2.02 -6.05 -1.09
CA VAL A 69 -2.31 -6.15 -2.53
C VAL A 69 -3.20 -7.37 -2.73
N TYR A 70 -4.40 -7.18 -3.30
CA TYR A 70 -5.40 -8.25 -3.46
C TYR A 70 -6.04 -8.18 -4.85
N ALA A 71 -6.55 -9.31 -5.33
CA ALA A 71 -7.30 -9.41 -6.58
C ALA A 71 -8.79 -9.18 -6.35
#